data_AF-A0A1C5RJH5-F1
#
_entry.id   AF-A0A1C5RJH5-F1
#
_cell.length_a   1.000
_cell.length_b   1.000
_cell.length_c   1.000
_cell.angle_alpha   90.00
_cell.angle_beta   90.00
_cell.angle_gamma   90.00
#
_symmetry.space_group_name_H-M   'P 1'
#
loop_
_entity.id
_entity.type
_entity.pdbx_description
1 polymer ?
#
loop_
_entity_poly.entity_id
_entity_poly.type
_entity_poly.pdbx_seq_one_letter_code
_entity_poly.pdbx_strand_id
1 'polypeptide(L)'
;MKITYRFINGDIVEIEADQEIGEVILELERQERCNDHTETRRHSRLDCNDDKSSWQIDERALEEGAECLIRCGGRTFCHGDRRLKDAASKLTNRQKELLTEHIIGGVSVEEYAKKRGLTERAVWSLKKRTLKNLKNNL
;
A
#
# COMPACT_ATOMS: atom_id res chain seq x y z
N MET A 1 -5.96 -22.48 46.66
CA MET A 1 -6.61 -22.51 45.32
C MET A 1 -5.91 -23.54 44.45
N LYS A 2 -6.62 -24.28 43.58
CA LYS A 2 -6.00 -25.25 42.66
C LYS A 2 -5.81 -24.62 41.28
N ILE A 3 -4.60 -24.70 40.74
CA ILE A 3 -4.25 -24.19 39.41
C ILE A 3 -3.72 -25.35 38.56
N THR A 4 -4.15 -25.41 37.31
CA THR A 4 -3.67 -26.39 36.33
C THR A 4 -2.54 -25.77 35.53
N TYR A 5 -1.32 -26.31 35.69
CA TYR A 5 -0.18 -25.91 34.88
C TYR A 5 0.05 -26.95 33.77
N ARG A 6 0.23 -26.49 32.53
CA ARG A 6 0.53 -27.33 31.38
C ARG A 6 1.97 -27.13 30.95
N PHE A 7 2.77 -28.18 31.05
CA PHE A 7 4.13 -28.19 30.55
C PHE A 7 4.16 -28.23 29.02
N ILE A 8 5.26 -27.74 28.45
CA ILE A 8 5.52 -27.76 27.01
C ILE A 8 5.49 -29.19 26.44
N ASN A 9 5.82 -30.19 27.27
CA ASN A 9 5.84 -31.60 26.90
C ASN A 9 4.42 -32.24 26.86
N GLY A 10 3.37 -31.48 27.21
CA GLY A 10 1.99 -31.95 27.23
C GLY A 10 1.49 -32.45 28.58
N ASP A 11 2.37 -32.59 29.57
CA ASP A 11 1.99 -32.97 30.92
C ASP A 11 1.18 -31.87 31.60
N ILE A 12 0.12 -32.26 32.32
CA ILE A 12 -0.73 -31.36 33.08
C ILE A 12 -0.59 -31.72 34.55
N VAL A 13 -0.25 -30.72 35.37
CA VAL A 13 -0.09 -30.89 36.82
C VAL A 13 -1.02 -29.91 37.54
N GLU A 14 -1.72 -30.41 38.55
CA GLU A 14 -2.50 -29.60 39.47
C GLU A 14 -1.61 -29.17 40.63
N ILE A 15 -1.51 -27.87 40.85
CA ILE A 15 -0.71 -27.27 41.91
C ILE A 15 -1.67 -26.59 42.89
N GLU A 16 -1.53 -26.91 44.17
CA GLU A 16 -2.18 -26.16 45.25
C GLU A 16 -1.34 -24.92 45.53
N ALA A 17 -1.91 -23.75 45.23
CA ALA A 17 -1.31 -22.45 45.48
C ALA A 17 -2.08 -21.70 46.57
N ASP A 18 -1.38 -20.88 47.34
CA ASP A 18 -2.01 -19.96 48.29
C ASP A 18 -2.92 -18.96 47.57
N GLN A 19 -3.94 -18.47 48.25
CA GLN A 19 -4.98 -17.61 47.67
C GLN A 19 -4.38 -16.36 47.01
N GLU A 20 -3.47 -15.67 47.70
CA GLU A 20 -2.81 -14.45 47.20
C GLU A 20 -1.99 -14.72 45.93
N ILE A 21 -1.25 -15.83 45.91
CA ILE A 21 -0.43 -16.22 44.77
C ILE A 21 -1.32 -16.65 43.60
N GLY A 22 -2.41 -17.38 43.89
CA GLY A 22 -3.35 -17.82 42.87
C GLY A 22 -4.08 -16.69 42.17
N GLU A 23 -4.43 -15.63 42.91
CA GLU A 23 -5.03 -14.42 42.35
C GLU A 23 -4.05 -13.67 41.43
N VAL A 24 -2.77 -13.59 41.79
CA VAL A 24 -1.72 -13.00 40.94
C VAL A 24 -1.55 -13.79 39.64
N ILE A 25 -1.53 -15.13 39.72
CA ILE A 25 -1.38 -15.99 38.53
C ILE A 25 -2.57 -15.79 37.57
N LEU A 26 -3.81 -15.75 38.08
CA LEU A 26 -4.98 -15.51 37.24
C LEU A 26 -4.96 -14.15 36.54
N GLU A 27 -4.49 -13.10 37.23
CA GLU A 27 -4.37 -11.78 36.64
C GLU A 27 -3.28 -11.76 35.54
N LEU A 28 -2.16 -12.46 35.74
CA LEU A 28 -1.13 -12.61 34.73
C LEU A 28 -1.64 -13.36 33.48
N GLU A 29 -2.35 -14.47 33.65
CA GLU A 29 -2.96 -15.20 32.52
C GLU A 29 -3.96 -14.33 31.74
N ARG A 30 -4.74 -13.52 32.45
CA ARG A 30 -5.66 -12.58 31.83
C ARG A 30 -4.93 -11.52 31.02
N GLN A 31 -3.87 -10.94 31.59
CA GLN A 31 -3.05 -9.93 30.91
C GLN A 31 -2.34 -10.49 29.68
N GLU A 32 -1.76 -11.69 29.79
CA GLU A 32 -1.14 -12.39 28.66
C GLU A 32 -2.14 -12.58 27.52
N ARG A 33 -3.34 -13.09 27.81
CA ARG A 33 -4.39 -13.27 26.80
C ARG A 33 -4.82 -11.95 26.16
N CYS A 34 -4.95 -10.88 26.94
CA CYS A 34 -5.30 -9.55 26.43
C CYS A 34 -4.19 -8.97 25.54
N ASN A 35 -2.94 -9.16 25.92
CA ASN A 35 -1.77 -8.74 25.16
C ASN A 35 -1.65 -9.52 23.85
N ASP A 36 -1.77 -10.85 23.91
CA ASP A 36 -1.78 -11.71 22.72
C ASP A 36 -2.91 -11.33 21.77
N HIS A 37 -4.11 -11.06 22.28
CA HIS A 37 -5.22 -10.60 21.45
C HIS A 37 -4.93 -9.23 20.82
N THR A 38 -4.27 -8.35 21.57
CA THR A 38 -3.87 -7.02 21.09
C THR A 38 -2.81 -7.11 19.99
N GLU A 39 -1.80 -7.96 20.17
CA GLU A 39 -0.71 -8.18 19.22
C GLU A 39 -1.16 -8.95 17.98
N THR A 40 -1.94 -10.03 18.15
CA THR A 40 -2.49 -10.80 17.01
C THR A 40 -3.43 -9.98 16.12
N ARG A 41 -4.11 -8.96 16.65
CA ARG A 41 -4.89 -8.00 15.84
C ARG A 41 -4.00 -7.08 15.00
N ARG A 42 -2.73 -6.90 15.36
CA ARG A 42 -1.73 -6.13 14.61
C ARG A 42 -0.95 -7.02 13.64
N HIS A 43 -0.90 -8.32 13.89
CA HIS A 43 -0.31 -9.26 12.95
C HIS A 43 -1.06 -9.23 11.61
N SER A 44 -0.29 -9.19 10.53
CA SER A 44 -0.79 -9.48 9.19
C SER A 44 -0.06 -10.73 8.73
N ARG A 45 -0.81 -11.74 8.29
CA ARG A 45 -0.18 -12.96 7.76
C ARG A 45 0.52 -12.57 6.46
N LEU A 46 1.77 -12.99 6.35
CA LEU A 46 2.58 -12.84 5.14
C LEU A 46 2.27 -14.03 4.22
N ASP A 47 1.04 -14.06 3.71
CA ASP A 47 0.52 -15.11 2.81
C ASP A 47 0.22 -14.49 1.45
N CYS A 48 0.77 -15.05 0.38
CA CYS A 48 0.64 -14.54 -1.00
C CYS A 48 -0.81 -14.35 -1.46
N ASN A 49 -1.77 -15.01 -0.79
CA ASN A 49 -3.21 -14.90 -1.07
C ASN A 49 -3.97 -13.87 -0.19
N ASP A 50 -3.29 -13.19 0.74
CA ASP A 50 -3.86 -12.08 1.53
C ASP A 50 -3.64 -10.75 0.80
N ASP A 51 -4.69 -9.93 0.69
CA ASP A 51 -4.66 -8.59 0.09
C ASP A 51 -3.60 -7.65 0.71
N LYS A 52 -3.08 -7.99 1.90
CA LYS A 52 -2.04 -7.26 2.63
C LYS A 52 -0.60 -7.66 2.26
N SER A 53 -0.42 -8.72 1.47
CA SER A 53 0.88 -9.30 1.15
C SER A 53 1.56 -8.69 -0.05
N SER A 54 1.12 -7.51 -0.48
CA SER A 54 1.71 -6.79 -1.61
C SER A 54 3.14 -6.31 -1.42
N TRP A 55 3.68 -6.43 -0.20
CA TRP A 55 5.10 -6.25 0.10
C TRP A 55 5.95 -7.49 -0.25
N GLN A 56 5.32 -8.66 -0.47
CA GLN A 56 5.95 -9.84 -1.04
C GLN A 56 5.95 -9.71 -2.56
N ILE A 57 6.85 -8.88 -3.08
CA ILE A 57 7.12 -8.85 -4.52
C ILE A 57 7.88 -10.14 -4.83
N ASP A 58 7.17 -11.17 -5.29
CA ASP A 58 7.82 -12.33 -5.90
C ASP A 58 8.57 -11.83 -7.15
N GLU A 59 9.86 -12.13 -7.28
CA GLU A 59 10.65 -11.73 -8.46
C GLU A 59 10.01 -12.26 -9.77
N ARG A 60 9.25 -13.37 -9.70
CA ARG A 60 8.42 -13.89 -10.79
C ARG A 60 7.22 -13.02 -11.17
N ALA A 61 6.62 -12.30 -10.21
CA ALA A 61 5.52 -11.38 -10.46
C ALA A 61 5.98 -10.17 -11.30
N LEU A 62 7.27 -9.82 -11.20
CA LEU A 62 7.93 -8.80 -12.03
C LEU A 62 8.07 -9.25 -13.50
N GLU A 63 8.24 -10.55 -13.74
CA GLU A 63 8.39 -11.14 -15.09
C GLU A 63 7.05 -11.33 -15.82
N GLU A 64 5.96 -11.64 -15.10
CA GLU A 64 4.63 -11.88 -15.68
C GLU A 64 3.75 -10.62 -15.80
N GLY A 65 4.27 -9.44 -15.46
CA GLY A 65 3.51 -8.19 -15.52
C GLY A 65 2.38 -8.09 -14.50
N ALA A 66 2.51 -8.79 -13.37
CA ALA A 66 1.52 -8.80 -12.30
C ALA A 66 1.48 -7.44 -11.58
N GLU A 67 0.26 -6.94 -11.36
CA GLU A 67 0.01 -5.61 -10.79
C GLU A 67 0.46 -5.57 -9.30
N CYS A 68 1.49 -4.80 -8.97
CA CYS A 68 2.03 -4.69 -7.61
C CYS A 68 1.10 -3.81 -6.74
N LEU A 69 0.49 -4.26 -5.65
CA LEU A 69 -0.52 -3.42 -4.94
C LEU A 69 0.08 -2.56 -3.79
N ILE A 70 0.46 -1.29 -3.99
CA ILE A 70 0.95 -0.45 -2.87
C ILE A 70 -0.21 -0.01 -1.96
N ARG A 71 -0.07 -0.09 -0.62
CA ARG A 71 -1.05 0.49 0.33
C ARG A 71 -0.51 1.78 0.95
N CYS A 72 -1.14 2.92 0.66
CA CYS A 72 -0.80 4.23 1.25
C CYS A 72 -2.04 4.89 1.91
N GLY A 73 -1.93 5.33 3.17
CA GLY A 73 -3.00 6.08 3.84
C GLY A 73 -4.35 5.35 3.91
N GLY A 74 -4.34 4.03 4.13
CA GLY A 74 -5.56 3.22 4.27
C GLY A 74 -6.24 2.78 2.97
N ARG A 75 -5.70 3.15 1.80
CA ARG A 75 -6.19 2.70 0.49
C ARG A 75 -5.19 1.78 -0.20
N THR A 76 -5.70 0.75 -0.87
CA THR A 76 -4.91 -0.18 -1.71
C THR A 76 -4.84 0.38 -3.14
N PHE A 77 -3.65 0.43 -3.72
CA PHE A 77 -3.40 1.00 -5.05
C PHE A 77 -2.72 -0.03 -5.93
N CYS A 78 -3.22 -0.27 -7.14
CA CYS A 78 -2.48 -1.03 -8.15
C CYS A 78 -1.29 -0.19 -8.62
N HIS A 79 -0.09 -0.68 -8.43
CA HIS A 79 1.17 -0.21 -9.01
C HIS A 79 1.30 -0.89 -10.35
N GLY A 80 1.11 -0.06 -11.37
CA GLY A 80 0.64 -0.48 -12.66
C GLY A 80 -0.18 0.70 -13.14
N ASP A 81 0.34 1.36 -14.15
CA ASP A 81 -0.12 2.62 -14.71
C ASP A 81 -1.58 2.64 -15.16
N ARG A 82 -2.49 1.75 -14.75
CA ARG A 82 -3.86 1.69 -15.27
C ARG A 82 -4.65 2.97 -15.02
N ARG A 83 -4.56 3.58 -13.83
CA ARG A 83 -5.18 4.90 -13.57
C ARG A 83 -4.49 6.03 -14.32
N LEU A 84 -3.16 5.97 -14.45
CA LEU A 84 -2.41 6.95 -15.23
C LEU A 84 -2.70 6.82 -16.73
N LYS A 85 -2.85 5.60 -17.24
CA LYS A 85 -3.22 5.23 -18.61
C LYS A 85 -4.68 5.59 -18.89
N ASP A 86 -5.59 5.38 -17.95
CA ASP A 86 -6.99 5.76 -18.05
C ASP A 86 -7.17 7.28 -17.93
N ALA A 87 -6.42 7.94 -17.05
CA ALA A 87 -6.37 9.38 -16.99
C ALA A 87 -5.76 9.96 -18.27
N ALA A 88 -4.67 9.34 -18.76
CA ALA A 88 -4.01 9.68 -20.02
C ALA A 88 -4.95 9.50 -21.22
N SER A 89 -5.75 8.42 -21.25
CA SER A 89 -6.66 8.12 -22.36
C SER A 89 -7.76 9.16 -22.50
N LYS A 90 -8.21 9.76 -21.39
CA LYS A 90 -9.21 10.85 -21.33
C LYS A 90 -8.68 12.23 -21.76
N LEU A 91 -7.37 12.42 -21.97
CA LEU A 91 -6.85 13.68 -22.49
C LEU A 91 -7.10 13.82 -24.00
N THR A 92 -7.18 15.08 -24.45
CA THR A 92 -7.23 15.40 -25.89
C THR A 92 -5.90 15.07 -26.58
N ASN A 93 -5.90 14.85 -27.90
CA ASN A 93 -4.67 14.48 -28.63
C ASN A 93 -3.54 15.49 -28.44
N ARG A 94 -3.86 16.79 -28.50
CA ARG A 94 -2.90 17.88 -28.26
C ARG A 94 -2.29 17.87 -26.85
N GLN A 95 -3.07 17.40 -25.88
CA GLN A 95 -2.64 17.25 -24.50
C GLN A 95 -1.78 16.00 -24.30
N LYS A 96 -2.09 14.89 -24.99
CA LYS A 96 -1.28 13.67 -25.03
C LYS A 96 0.08 13.93 -25.69
N GLU A 97 0.11 14.62 -26.83
CA GLU A 97 1.35 15.00 -27.50
C GLU A 97 2.25 15.86 -26.60
N LEU A 98 1.69 16.85 -25.88
CA LEU A 98 2.46 17.64 -24.92
C LEU A 98 2.96 16.78 -23.75
N LEU A 99 2.17 15.82 -23.28
CA LEU A 99 2.58 14.89 -22.23
C LEU A 99 3.78 14.05 -22.69
N THR A 100 3.73 13.48 -23.90
CA THR A 100 4.78 12.62 -24.43
C THR A 100 6.05 13.39 -24.79
N GLU A 101 5.93 14.51 -25.52
CA GLU A 101 7.10 15.26 -26.02
C GLU A 101 7.77 16.10 -24.92
N HIS A 102 6.97 16.85 -24.12
CA HIS A 102 7.52 17.79 -23.14
C HIS A 102 7.66 17.18 -21.74
N ILE A 103 6.62 16.53 -21.22
CA ILE A 103 6.62 16.07 -19.81
C ILE A 103 7.43 14.77 -19.65
N ILE A 104 7.25 13.81 -20.57
CA ILE A 104 7.97 12.53 -20.55
C ILE A 104 9.29 12.65 -21.32
N GLY A 105 9.24 13.23 -22.53
CA GLY A 105 10.40 13.37 -23.42
C GLY A 105 11.37 14.50 -23.07
N GLY A 106 11.01 15.39 -22.12
CA GLY A 106 11.91 16.43 -21.60
C GLY A 106 12.25 17.58 -22.58
N VAL A 107 11.59 17.67 -23.73
CA VAL A 107 11.81 18.75 -24.72
C VAL A 107 11.51 20.11 -24.07
N SER A 108 12.30 21.15 -24.36
CA SER A 108 12.06 22.48 -23.79
C SER A 108 10.73 23.08 -24.26
N VAL A 109 10.14 23.96 -23.44
CA VAL A 109 8.90 24.70 -23.78
C VAL A 109 9.10 25.51 -25.06
N GLU A 110 10.29 26.07 -25.26
CA GLU A 110 10.64 26.88 -26.44
C GLU A 110 10.72 26.04 -27.71
N GLU A 111 11.34 24.87 -27.64
CA GLU A 111 11.48 23.95 -28.77
C GLU A 111 10.12 23.38 -29.18
N TYR A 112 9.30 23.00 -28.19
CA TYR A 112 7.92 22.56 -28.42
C TYR A 112 7.07 23.68 -29.05
N ALA A 113 7.23 24.91 -28.58
CA ALA A 113 6.55 26.09 -29.12
C ALA A 113 6.94 26.34 -30.59
N LYS A 114 8.23 26.33 -30.90
CA LYS A 114 8.76 26.49 -32.28
C LYS A 114 8.25 25.40 -33.21
N LYS A 115 8.30 24.13 -32.78
CA LYS A 115 7.84 22.97 -33.57
C LYS A 115 6.36 23.05 -33.92
N ARG A 116 5.53 23.62 -33.03
CA ARG A 116 4.06 23.71 -33.21
C ARG A 116 3.58 25.10 -33.65
N GLY A 117 4.48 26.07 -33.86
CA GLY A 117 4.12 27.45 -34.21
C GLY A 117 3.28 28.16 -33.14
N LEU A 118 3.50 27.85 -31.86
CA LEU A 118 2.74 28.39 -30.74
C LEU A 118 3.56 29.43 -29.97
N THR A 119 2.85 30.33 -29.27
CA THR A 119 3.48 31.20 -28.28
C THR A 119 3.77 30.43 -27.00
N GLU A 120 4.86 30.76 -26.31
CA GLU A 120 5.23 30.13 -25.03
C GLU A 120 4.10 30.19 -24.00
N ARG A 121 3.37 31.31 -23.97
CA ARG A 121 2.21 31.52 -23.09
C ARG A 121 1.09 30.51 -23.37
N ALA A 122 0.88 30.15 -24.64
CA ALA A 122 -0.08 29.13 -25.01
C ALA A 122 0.36 27.74 -24.52
N VAL A 123 1.65 27.42 -24.62
CA VAL A 123 2.21 26.14 -24.12
C VAL A 123 2.07 26.03 -22.61
N TRP A 124 2.37 27.08 -21.85
CA TRP A 124 2.15 27.12 -20.40
C TRP A 124 0.68 26.92 -20.02
N SER A 125 -0.24 27.57 -20.73
CA SER A 125 -1.68 27.38 -20.51
C SER A 125 -2.12 25.94 -20.78
N LEU A 126 -1.56 25.31 -21.82
CA LEU A 126 -1.83 23.93 -22.19
C LEU A 126 -1.28 22.97 -21.14
N LYS A 127 -0.03 23.16 -20.70
CA LYS A 127 0.61 22.38 -19.61
C LYS A 127 -0.18 22.46 -18.31
N LYS A 128 -0.68 23.64 -17.94
CA LYS A 128 -1.52 23.80 -16.75
C LYS A 128 -2.82 23.00 -16.87
N ARG A 129 -3.46 23.00 -18.06
CA ARG A 129 -4.68 22.24 -18.32
C ARG A 129 -4.43 20.73 -18.38
N THR A 130 -3.33 20.26 -18.96
CA THR A 130 -2.98 18.83 -18.99
C THR A 130 -2.82 18.29 -17.58
N LEU A 131 -2.03 18.97 -16.74
CA LEU A 131 -1.81 18.56 -15.35
C LEU A 131 -3.10 18.61 -14.53
N LYS A 132 -3.95 19.63 -14.72
CA LYS A 132 -5.27 19.70 -14.06
C LYS A 132 -6.17 18.54 -14.48
N ASN A 133 -6.22 18.21 -15.77
CA ASN A 133 -7.04 17.12 -16.27
C ASN A 133 -6.51 15.75 -15.82
N LEU A 134 -5.18 15.56 -15.77
CA LEU A 134 -4.59 14.36 -15.19
C LEU A 134 -4.98 14.23 -13.72
N LYS A 135 -4.82 15.29 -12.93
CA LYS A 135 -5.17 15.28 -11.50
C LYS A 135 -6.66 14.98 -11.25
N ASN A 136 -7.55 15.52 -12.08
CA ASN A 136 -8.99 15.30 -11.93
C ASN A 136 -9.43 13.89 -12.36
N ASN A 137 -8.69 13.25 -13.28
CA ASN A 137 -9.02 11.92 -13.80
C ASN A 137 -8.25 10.79 -13.10
N LEU A 138 -7.29 11.13 -12.23
CA LEU A 138 -6.57 10.22 -11.36
C LEU A 138 -7.41 9.80 -10.17
#